data_AF-A0A450U7E5-F1
#
_entry.id   AF-A0A450U7E5-F1
#
_cell.length_a   1.000
_cell.length_b   1.000
_cell.length_c   1.000
_cell.angle_alpha   90.00
_cell.angle_beta   90.00
_cell.angle_gamma   90.00
#
_symmetry.space_group_name_H-M   'P 1'
#
loop_
_entity.id
_entity.type
_entity.pdbx_description
1 polymer ?
#
loop_
_entity_poly.entity_id
_entity_poly.type
_entity_poly.pdbx_seq_one_letter_code
_entity_poly.pdbx_strand_id
1 'polypeptide(L)'
;MMKRVCIYCNKEKPKDEFSLEHIFPDALGGALCSDVFKTRRVCRQCNSISGLFVDGALIKNFFIQNDLAESALNYIDLEKPASLPLRYMGPVDNLTIGDDLSCDSWFGPHGGLIYHRRKKADTKYDTIAGGNPIDNKKFRGEIYIFAQNEDMYWNKVLLLSAYIYFKHARRISGNFPESSVTFDNNGERPYFDEPTENEKAFLEEIKNIQGKKHEGKFAVQIGFEQRFLCKLRWLLGPIYLGSNSLHRNTRQILETHSGKKMSTEGKYMVSIFPTSSTVLVLNIL
;
A
#
# COMPACT_ATOMS: atom_id res chain seq x y z
N MET A 1 34.97 14.37 14.15
CA MET A 1 33.88 13.58 13.52
C MET A 1 33.88 13.84 12.01
N MET A 2 33.89 12.81 11.17
CA MET A 2 33.75 13.00 9.72
C MET A 2 32.32 13.44 9.40
N LYS A 3 32.19 14.61 8.78
CA LYS A 3 30.91 15.15 8.32
C LYS A 3 30.72 14.90 6.81
N ARG A 4 29.48 14.86 6.37
CA ARG A 4 29.08 14.73 4.96
C ARG A 4 27.88 15.63 4.68
N VAL A 5 27.73 16.06 3.43
CA VAL A 5 26.56 16.82 2.98
C VAL A 5 25.51 15.86 2.41
N CYS A 6 24.27 15.96 2.92
CA CYS A 6 23.13 15.22 2.40
C CYS A 6 22.71 15.78 1.03
N ILE A 7 22.59 14.93 0.02
CA ILE A 7 22.23 15.37 -1.34
C ILE A 7 20.79 15.90 -1.47
N TYR A 8 19.88 15.53 -0.58
CA TYR A 8 18.50 16.03 -0.61
C TYR A 8 18.34 17.37 0.10
N CYS A 9 18.78 17.47 1.35
CA CYS A 9 18.57 18.70 2.14
C CYS A 9 19.76 19.68 2.11
N ASN A 10 20.87 19.30 1.48
CA ASN A 10 22.11 20.06 1.41
C ASN A 10 22.67 20.49 2.78
N LYS A 11 22.33 19.75 3.84
CA LYS A 11 22.84 19.99 5.20
C LYS A 11 24.04 19.11 5.49
N GLU A 12 25.05 19.69 6.14
CA GLU A 12 26.18 18.96 6.68
C GLU A 12 25.76 18.21 7.95
N LYS A 13 26.04 16.91 8.02
CA LYS A 13 25.64 16.00 9.10
C LYS A 13 26.75 15.01 9.43
N PRO A 14 26.79 14.46 10.66
CA PRO A 14 27.64 13.32 11.02
C PRO A 14 27.43 12.13 10.06
N LYS A 15 28.52 11.42 9.70
CA LYS A 15 28.48 10.30 8.74
C LYS A 15 27.55 9.15 9.16
N ASP A 16 27.38 8.93 10.46
CA ASP A 16 26.50 7.93 11.05
C ASP A 16 25.01 8.27 10.89
N GLU A 17 24.64 9.52 10.63
CA GLU A 17 23.26 9.91 10.28
C GLU A 17 22.85 9.54 8.84
N PHE A 18 23.72 8.90 8.07
CA PHE A 18 23.44 8.51 6.68
C PHE A 18 22.99 7.06 6.60
N SER A 19 22.12 6.77 5.64
CA SER A 19 21.62 5.42 5.33
C SER A 19 21.80 5.11 3.84
N LEU A 20 21.67 3.83 3.49
CA LEU A 20 21.60 3.41 2.09
C LEU A 20 20.23 3.82 1.52
N GLU A 21 20.24 4.68 0.50
CA GLU A 21 19.08 5.00 -0.34
C GLU A 21 19.11 4.11 -1.58
N HIS A 22 18.00 3.46 -1.87
CA HIS A 22 17.75 2.82 -3.17
C HIS A 22 17.09 3.84 -4.11
N ILE A 23 17.67 4.03 -5.30
CA ILE A 23 17.11 4.95 -6.30
C ILE A 23 15.75 4.42 -6.79
N PHE A 24 15.68 3.12 -7.07
CA PHE A 24 14.43 2.41 -7.29
C PHE A 24 13.92 1.82 -5.97
N PRO A 25 12.60 1.86 -5.68
CA PRO A 25 12.05 1.21 -4.50
C PRO A 25 12.29 -0.30 -4.52
N ASP A 26 12.45 -0.92 -3.35
CA ASP A 26 12.62 -2.38 -3.23
C ASP A 26 11.44 -3.16 -3.83
N ALA A 27 10.22 -2.62 -3.72
CA ALA A 27 9.01 -3.19 -4.31
C ALA A 27 9.05 -3.25 -5.85
N LEU A 28 9.90 -2.43 -6.49
CA LEU A 28 10.16 -2.47 -7.93
C LEU A 28 11.49 -3.19 -8.26
N GLY A 29 12.02 -3.97 -7.32
CA GLY A 29 13.27 -4.71 -7.49
C GLY A 29 14.54 -3.90 -7.17
N GLY A 30 14.42 -2.73 -6.54
CA GLY A 30 15.56 -1.85 -6.21
C GLY A 30 16.70 -2.52 -5.42
N ALA A 31 16.37 -3.51 -4.59
CA ALA A 31 17.35 -4.31 -3.86
C ALA A 31 18.26 -5.14 -4.79
N LEU A 32 17.73 -5.59 -5.93
CA LEU A 32 18.43 -6.40 -6.94
C LEU A 32 19.26 -5.55 -7.91
N CYS A 33 19.09 -4.22 -7.90
CA CYS A 33 19.87 -3.33 -8.75
C CYS A 33 21.35 -3.27 -8.33
N SER A 34 22.22 -2.93 -9.28
CA SER A 34 23.65 -2.69 -9.03
C SER A 34 23.89 -1.47 -8.13
N ASP A 35 25.10 -1.35 -7.59
CA ASP A 35 25.47 -0.24 -6.70
C ASP A 35 25.38 1.15 -7.34
N VAL A 36 25.33 1.24 -8.67
CA VAL A 36 25.06 2.50 -9.41
C VAL A 36 23.69 3.06 -9.05
N PHE A 37 22.73 2.19 -8.72
CA PHE A 37 21.37 2.57 -8.32
C PHE A 37 21.19 2.70 -6.81
N LYS A 38 22.30 2.82 -6.07
CA LYS A 38 22.32 2.88 -4.60
C LYS A 38 23.24 4.01 -4.15
N THR A 39 22.89 4.71 -3.08
CA THR A 39 23.74 5.79 -2.56
C THR A 39 23.73 5.90 -1.04
N ARG A 40 24.88 6.20 -0.44
CA ARG A 40 25.04 6.48 1.00
C ARG A 40 25.20 7.96 1.30
N ARG A 41 24.78 8.83 0.37
CA ARG A 41 24.87 10.30 0.48
C ARG A 41 23.56 10.96 0.90
N VAL A 42 22.58 10.17 1.34
CA VAL A 42 21.30 10.65 1.86
C VAL A 42 21.24 10.44 3.38
N CYS A 43 20.86 11.48 4.14
CA CYS A 43 20.66 11.34 5.58
C CYS A 43 19.37 10.54 5.87
N ARG A 44 19.34 9.81 6.98
CA ARG A 44 18.23 8.94 7.41
C ARG A 44 16.87 9.63 7.35
N GLN A 45 16.80 10.88 7.79
CA GLN A 45 15.56 11.66 7.77
C GLN A 45 15.03 11.86 6.34
N CYS A 46 15.88 12.31 5.42
CA CYS A 46 15.45 12.54 4.03
C CYS A 46 15.18 11.23 3.30
N ASN A 47 15.94 10.16 3.57
CA ASN A 47 15.68 8.82 3.06
C ASN A 47 14.29 8.34 3.53
N SER A 48 13.99 8.44 4.82
CA SER A 48 12.69 8.05 5.36
C SER A 48 11.51 8.85 4.76
N ILE A 49 11.71 10.14 4.50
CA ILE A 49 10.68 11.00 3.87
C ILE A 49 10.52 10.62 2.39
N SER A 50 11.62 10.43 1.66
CA SER A 50 11.64 9.99 0.26
C SER A 50 10.92 8.64 0.10
N GLY A 51 11.28 7.66 0.92
CA GLY A 51 10.65 6.34 0.92
C GLY A 51 9.13 6.39 1.17
N LEU A 52 8.65 7.36 1.95
CA LEU A 52 7.23 7.48 2.26
C LEU A 52 6.44 8.26 1.21
N PHE A 53 6.93 9.44 0.81
CA PHE A 53 6.16 10.40 -0.01
C PHE A 53 6.58 10.48 -1.48
N VAL A 54 7.66 9.78 -1.85
CA VAL A 54 8.08 9.60 -3.24
C VAL A 54 7.87 8.14 -3.64
N ASP A 55 8.55 7.21 -2.98
CA ASP A 55 8.47 5.79 -3.33
C ASP A 55 7.11 5.21 -2.94
N GLY A 56 6.68 5.43 -1.69
CA GLY A 56 5.37 4.99 -1.19
C GLY A 56 4.20 5.56 -2.01
N ALA A 57 4.27 6.84 -2.38
CA ALA A 57 3.26 7.49 -3.21
C ALA A 57 3.19 6.90 -4.63
N LEU A 58 4.27 6.34 -5.16
CA LEU A 58 4.30 5.62 -6.42
C LEU A 58 3.74 4.21 -6.26
N ILE A 59 4.36 3.39 -5.41
CA ILE A 59 4.10 1.94 -5.33
C ILE A 59 2.76 1.60 -4.67
N LYS A 60 2.22 2.50 -3.84
CA LYS A 60 0.92 2.32 -3.16
C LYS A 60 -0.16 3.26 -3.69
N ASN A 61 0.05 3.88 -4.85
CA ASN A 61 -1.04 4.57 -5.53
C ASN A 61 -2.10 3.56 -5.98
N PHE A 62 -3.37 3.96 -6.00
CA PHE A 62 -4.48 3.13 -6.48
C PHE A 62 -4.21 2.49 -7.85
N PHE A 63 -3.74 3.27 -8.83
CA PHE A 63 -3.50 2.78 -10.19
C PHE A 63 -2.40 1.73 -10.24
N ILE A 64 -1.24 2.02 -9.62
CA ILE A 64 -0.10 1.11 -9.62
C ILE A 64 -0.41 -0.17 -8.82
N GLN A 65 -1.06 -0.04 -7.67
CA GLN A 65 -1.45 -1.19 -6.85
C GLN A 65 -2.37 -2.15 -7.61
N ASN A 66 -3.35 -1.59 -8.33
CA ASN A 66 -4.32 -2.40 -9.08
C ASN A 66 -3.74 -2.95 -10.38
N ASP A 67 -2.87 -2.20 -11.06
CA ASP A 67 -2.14 -2.66 -12.25
C ASP A 67 -1.17 -3.80 -11.91
N LEU A 68 -0.48 -3.74 -10.78
CA LEU A 68 0.36 -4.83 -10.27
C LEU A 68 -0.45 -6.09 -9.97
N ALA A 69 -1.63 -5.94 -9.36
CA ALA A 69 -2.52 -7.07 -9.07
C ALA A 69 -3.08 -7.71 -10.36
N GLU A 70 -3.39 -6.91 -11.37
CA GLU A 70 -3.80 -7.41 -12.69
C GLU A 70 -2.65 -8.12 -13.40
N SER A 71 -1.49 -7.47 -13.50
CA SER A 71 -0.32 -7.98 -14.20
C SER A 71 0.20 -9.28 -13.60
N ALA A 72 0.08 -9.46 -12.28
CA ALA A 72 0.52 -10.67 -11.60
C ALA A 72 -0.21 -11.94 -12.09
N LEU A 73 -1.42 -11.83 -12.63
CA LEU A 73 -2.17 -12.97 -13.17
C LEU A 73 -1.48 -13.58 -14.41
N ASN A 74 -0.66 -12.82 -15.14
CA ASN A 74 0.09 -13.32 -16.30
C ASN A 74 1.28 -14.22 -15.92
N TYR A 75 1.65 -14.26 -14.63
CA TYR A 75 2.83 -14.96 -14.13
C TYR A 75 2.46 -16.02 -13.09
N ILE A 76 1.18 -16.39 -13.00
CA ILE A 76 0.71 -17.34 -12.01
C ILE A 76 1.12 -18.78 -12.36
N ASP A 77 1.57 -19.52 -11.35
CA ASP A 77 1.77 -20.95 -11.41
C ASP A 77 0.51 -21.66 -10.85
N LEU A 78 -0.29 -22.25 -11.74
CA LEU A 78 -1.53 -22.93 -11.38
C LEU A 78 -1.31 -24.26 -10.65
N GLU A 79 -0.08 -24.79 -10.64
CA GLU A 79 0.25 -26.00 -9.89
C GLU A 79 0.74 -25.67 -8.48
N LYS A 80 1.35 -24.48 -8.31
CA LYS A 80 1.94 -24.05 -7.05
C LYS A 80 1.32 -22.74 -6.53
N PRO A 81 0.30 -22.81 -5.64
CA PRO A 81 -0.30 -21.63 -5.03
C PRO A 81 0.74 -20.71 -4.37
N ALA A 82 0.72 -19.44 -4.75
CA ALA A 82 1.56 -18.40 -4.20
C ALA A 82 0.73 -17.15 -3.87
N SER A 83 1.23 -16.28 -2.99
CA SER A 83 0.60 -14.99 -2.72
C SER A 83 0.65 -14.11 -3.97
N LEU A 84 -0.46 -13.45 -4.29
CA LEU A 84 -0.55 -12.44 -5.34
C LEU A 84 -0.87 -11.07 -4.73
N PRO A 85 -0.56 -9.96 -5.42
CA PRO A 85 -0.95 -8.64 -4.96
C PRO A 85 -2.47 -8.51 -4.86
N LEU A 86 -2.94 -7.78 -3.85
CA LEU A 86 -4.35 -7.48 -3.65
C LEU A 86 -4.72 -6.19 -4.39
N ARG A 87 -5.94 -6.14 -4.93
CA ARG A 87 -6.53 -4.90 -5.48
C ARG A 87 -7.10 -4.06 -4.34
N TYR A 88 -6.81 -2.77 -4.35
CA TYR A 88 -7.35 -1.81 -3.39
C TYR A 88 -8.59 -1.13 -3.98
N MET A 89 -9.70 -1.08 -3.22
CA MET A 89 -10.97 -0.51 -3.65
C MET A 89 -11.38 0.73 -2.85
N GLY A 90 -10.53 1.22 -1.96
CA GLY A 90 -10.83 2.39 -1.12
C GLY A 90 -11.53 2.06 0.20
N PRO A 91 -11.69 3.07 1.09
CA PRO A 91 -12.60 2.99 2.22
C PRO A 91 -14.05 2.71 1.80
N VAL A 92 -14.74 1.95 2.64
CA VAL A 92 -16.16 1.62 2.54
C VAL A 92 -16.94 2.59 3.42
N ASP A 93 -17.72 3.48 2.81
CA ASP A 93 -18.40 4.58 3.50
C ASP A 93 -19.77 4.18 4.07
N ASN A 94 -20.36 3.07 3.60
CA ASN A 94 -21.69 2.60 4.01
C ASN A 94 -21.69 1.60 5.18
N LEU A 95 -20.66 1.68 6.04
CA LEU A 95 -20.54 0.90 7.27
C LEU A 95 -20.59 1.82 8.50
N THR A 96 -21.20 1.34 9.58
CA THR A 96 -21.26 2.09 10.85
C THR A 96 -19.95 1.89 11.61
N ILE A 97 -18.95 2.70 11.29
CA ILE A 97 -17.61 2.61 11.87
C ILE A 97 -17.41 3.78 12.83
N GLY A 98 -16.79 3.53 13.99
CA GLY A 98 -16.44 4.60 14.94
C GLY A 98 -15.53 5.65 14.31
N ASP A 99 -15.63 6.91 14.79
CA ASP A 99 -14.97 8.07 14.18
C ASP A 99 -13.44 7.96 14.06
N ASP A 100 -12.82 7.15 14.91
CA ASP A 100 -11.37 6.91 14.97
C ASP A 100 -10.92 5.73 14.10
N LEU A 101 -11.85 5.03 13.47
CA LEU A 101 -11.61 3.86 12.64
C LEU A 101 -11.94 4.13 11.16
N SER A 102 -11.39 3.28 10.31
CA SER A 102 -11.67 3.22 8.88
C SER A 102 -11.68 1.77 8.44
N CYS A 103 -12.56 1.41 7.50
CA CYS A 103 -12.57 0.09 6.89
C CYS A 103 -12.28 0.21 5.40
N ASP A 104 -11.16 -0.35 4.96
CA ASP A 104 -10.81 -0.44 3.55
C ASP A 104 -11.35 -1.74 2.94
N SER A 105 -11.78 -1.71 1.68
CA SER A 105 -12.09 -2.90 0.90
C SER A 105 -10.92 -3.27 -0.02
N TRP A 106 -10.58 -4.55 -0.02
CA TRP A 106 -9.53 -5.14 -0.85
C TRP A 106 -10.06 -6.39 -1.54
N PHE A 107 -9.71 -6.57 -2.80
CA PHE A 107 -10.05 -7.78 -3.54
C PHE A 107 -8.81 -8.63 -3.75
N GLY A 108 -8.90 -9.91 -3.41
CA GLY A 108 -7.94 -10.90 -3.82
C GLY A 108 -8.16 -11.34 -5.27
N PRO A 109 -7.24 -12.19 -5.77
CA PRO A 109 -7.39 -12.80 -7.08
C PRO A 109 -8.73 -13.54 -7.19
N HIS A 110 -9.36 -13.45 -8.36
CA HIS A 110 -10.62 -14.15 -8.66
C HIS A 110 -11.77 -13.90 -7.65
N GLY A 111 -11.84 -12.69 -7.08
CA GLY A 111 -13.04 -12.18 -6.42
C GLY A 111 -13.09 -12.32 -4.91
N GLY A 112 -12.10 -12.95 -4.26
CA GLY A 112 -12.04 -13.00 -2.80
C GLY A 112 -12.11 -11.60 -2.17
N LEU A 113 -12.87 -11.43 -1.09
CA LEU A 113 -13.07 -10.12 -0.46
C LEU A 113 -12.33 -10.05 0.88
N ILE A 114 -11.66 -8.93 1.12
CA ILE A 114 -11.00 -8.64 2.39
C ILE A 114 -11.41 -7.23 2.83
N TYR A 115 -11.99 -7.13 4.03
CA TYR A 115 -12.24 -5.86 4.69
C TYR A 115 -11.16 -5.64 5.73
N HIS A 116 -10.52 -4.48 5.73
CA HIS A 116 -9.48 -4.13 6.70
C HIS A 116 -9.93 -2.99 7.59
N ARG A 117 -10.33 -3.31 8.83
CA ARG A 117 -10.67 -2.30 9.85
C ARG A 117 -9.41 -1.91 10.59
N ARG A 118 -9.11 -0.62 10.64
CA ARG A 118 -7.90 -0.04 11.25
C ARG A 118 -8.19 1.35 11.77
N LYS A 119 -7.24 1.90 12.54
CA LYS A 119 -7.28 3.32 12.90
C LYS A 119 -7.23 4.20 11.66
N LYS A 120 -8.05 5.25 11.70
CA LYS A 120 -8.07 6.29 10.67
C LYS A 120 -6.71 6.99 10.64
N ALA A 121 -6.16 7.13 9.44
CA ALA A 121 -4.88 7.78 9.25
C ALA A 121 -5.05 9.30 9.12
N ASP A 122 -3.96 10.04 9.34
CA ASP A 122 -3.87 11.46 8.98
C ASP A 122 -4.12 11.64 7.47
N THR A 123 -4.84 12.71 7.09
CA THR A 123 -5.26 12.97 5.72
C THR A 123 -4.12 13.09 4.73
N LYS A 124 -2.86 13.34 5.17
CA LYS A 124 -1.70 13.28 4.27
C LYS A 124 -1.45 11.89 3.67
N TYR A 125 -2.07 10.84 4.20
CA TYR A 125 -1.97 9.47 3.72
C TYR A 125 -3.17 9.00 2.89
N ASP A 126 -4.17 9.86 2.64
CA ASP A 126 -5.40 9.46 1.90
C ASP A 126 -5.11 8.87 0.52
N THR A 127 -4.02 9.30 -0.11
CA THR A 127 -3.62 8.86 -1.46
C THR A 127 -2.74 7.61 -1.46
N ILE A 128 -2.49 7.03 -0.29
CA ILE A 128 -1.74 5.78 -0.10
C ILE A 128 -2.75 4.67 0.15
N ALA A 129 -2.77 3.64 -0.70
CA ALA A 129 -3.60 2.46 -0.51
C ALA A 129 -3.33 1.82 0.87
N GLY A 130 -4.40 1.69 1.66
CA GLY A 130 -4.34 1.20 3.04
C GLY A 130 -3.87 2.23 4.07
N GLY A 131 -3.78 3.50 3.72
CA GLY A 131 -3.45 4.59 4.65
C GLY A 131 -1.99 4.60 5.11
N ASN A 132 -1.75 4.95 6.38
CA ASN A 132 -0.39 5.21 6.90
C ASN A 132 0.44 3.92 7.06
N PRO A 133 1.50 3.71 6.25
CA PRO A 133 2.35 2.52 6.36
C PRO A 133 3.11 2.41 7.68
N ILE A 134 3.32 3.51 8.40
CA ILE A 134 4.02 3.54 9.69
C ILE A 134 3.10 3.03 10.80
N ASP A 135 1.86 3.54 10.85
CA ASP A 135 0.87 3.11 11.87
C ASP A 135 0.49 1.65 11.64
N ASN A 136 0.31 1.27 10.37
CA ASN A 136 0.09 -0.10 9.96
C ASN A 136 1.26 -1.03 10.29
N LYS A 137 2.42 -0.56 10.75
CA LYS A 137 3.47 -1.44 11.30
C LYS A 137 3.26 -1.72 12.78
N LYS A 138 2.72 -0.75 13.53
CA LYS A 138 2.57 -0.76 15.00
C LYS A 138 1.22 -1.28 15.47
N PHE A 139 0.14 -0.85 14.82
CA PHE A 139 -1.23 -1.21 15.15
C PHE A 139 -1.96 -1.55 13.85
N ARG A 140 -2.09 -2.85 13.57
CA ARG A 140 -2.48 -3.32 12.24
C ARG A 140 -3.98 -3.59 12.09
N GLY A 141 -4.75 -3.42 13.16
CA GLY A 141 -6.18 -3.72 13.19
C GLY A 141 -6.46 -5.18 12.85
N GLU A 142 -7.56 -5.40 12.15
CA GLU A 142 -8.10 -6.71 11.86
C GLU A 142 -8.65 -6.75 10.44
N ILE A 143 -8.53 -7.92 9.83
CA ILE A 143 -9.06 -8.19 8.51
C ILE A 143 -10.15 -9.25 8.57
N TYR A 144 -11.18 -9.08 7.75
CA TYR A 144 -12.29 -10.01 7.59
C TYR A 144 -12.21 -10.58 6.18
N ILE A 145 -12.04 -11.90 6.08
CA ILE A 145 -11.76 -12.56 4.80
C ILE A 145 -12.96 -13.40 4.39
N PHE A 146 -13.42 -13.19 3.16
CA PHE A 146 -14.52 -13.94 2.56
C PHE A 146 -14.05 -14.60 1.26
N ALA A 147 -14.13 -15.92 1.22
CA ALA A 147 -14.04 -16.67 -0.04
C ALA A 147 -15.24 -16.34 -0.93
N GLN A 148 -15.01 -16.16 -2.22
CA GLN A 148 -16.06 -15.99 -3.23
C GLN A 148 -15.97 -17.06 -4.32
N ASN A 149 -15.11 -18.06 -4.13
CA ASN A 149 -14.82 -19.08 -5.11
C ASN A 149 -15.00 -20.48 -4.50
N GLU A 150 -15.55 -21.40 -5.28
CA GLU A 150 -15.67 -22.82 -4.91
C GLU A 150 -14.32 -23.55 -5.06
N ASP A 151 -13.46 -23.06 -5.95
CA ASP A 151 -12.12 -23.61 -6.18
C ASP A 151 -11.17 -23.30 -5.01
N MET A 152 -10.74 -24.37 -4.35
CA MET A 152 -9.84 -24.32 -3.21
C MET A 152 -8.45 -23.75 -3.55
N TYR A 153 -8.01 -23.83 -4.81
CA TYR A 153 -6.77 -23.19 -5.27
C TYR A 153 -6.83 -21.68 -5.03
N TRP A 154 -7.88 -21.01 -5.52
CA TRP A 154 -8.04 -19.56 -5.39
C TRP A 154 -8.26 -19.13 -3.95
N ASN A 155 -8.96 -19.94 -3.15
CA ASN A 155 -9.10 -19.69 -1.72
C ASN A 155 -7.73 -19.77 -1.01
N LYS A 156 -6.87 -20.73 -1.38
CA LYS A 156 -5.51 -20.81 -0.83
C LYS A 156 -4.65 -19.61 -1.25
N VAL A 157 -4.72 -19.19 -2.51
CA VAL A 157 -4.05 -17.98 -3.00
C VAL A 157 -4.52 -16.73 -2.25
N LEU A 158 -5.83 -16.57 -2.03
CA LEU A 158 -6.40 -15.46 -1.24
C LEU A 158 -5.81 -15.41 0.17
N LEU A 159 -5.77 -16.54 0.87
CA LEU A 159 -5.26 -16.61 2.24
C LEU A 159 -3.75 -16.32 2.30
N LEU A 160 -2.96 -16.88 1.37
CA LEU A 160 -1.53 -16.56 1.27
C LEU A 160 -1.31 -15.06 1.02
N SER A 161 -2.11 -14.47 0.13
CA SER A 161 -2.05 -13.05 -0.21
C SER A 161 -2.40 -12.17 0.99
N ALA A 162 -3.49 -12.49 1.69
CA ALA A 162 -3.91 -11.80 2.90
C ALA A 162 -2.85 -11.90 4.01
N TYR A 163 -2.25 -13.09 4.20
CA TYR A 163 -1.20 -13.28 5.19
C TYR A 163 0.04 -12.45 4.91
N ILE A 164 0.53 -12.42 3.67
CA ILE A 164 1.71 -11.64 3.30
C ILE A 164 1.42 -10.13 3.41
N TYR A 165 0.27 -9.69 2.93
CA TYR A 165 -0.08 -8.27 2.90
C TYR A 165 -0.39 -7.72 4.30
N PHE A 166 -1.12 -8.49 5.11
CA PHE A 166 -1.59 -8.11 6.45
C PHE A 166 -0.94 -8.93 7.57
N LYS A 167 0.37 -9.19 7.46
CA LYS A 167 1.16 -10.12 8.31
C LYS A 167 0.92 -10.08 9.82
N HIS A 168 0.53 -8.92 10.37
CA HIS A 168 0.27 -8.79 11.82
C HIS A 168 -1.11 -8.22 12.15
N ALA A 169 -2.02 -8.15 11.18
CA ALA A 169 -3.42 -7.91 11.49
C ALA A 169 -4.04 -9.20 12.03
N ARG A 170 -5.03 -9.06 12.92
CA ARG A 170 -5.87 -10.20 13.30
C ARG A 170 -6.68 -10.64 12.09
N ARG A 171 -6.91 -11.94 11.93
CA ARG A 171 -7.60 -12.51 10.77
C ARG A 171 -8.89 -13.15 11.23
N ILE A 172 -9.99 -12.53 10.88
CA ILE A 172 -11.32 -13.00 11.25
C ILE A 172 -11.94 -13.69 10.03
N SER A 173 -12.49 -14.88 10.26
CA SER A 173 -13.19 -15.61 9.20
C SER A 173 -14.53 -14.96 8.90
N GLY A 174 -14.79 -14.69 7.63
CA GLY A 174 -16.10 -14.21 7.16
C GLY A 174 -17.07 -15.34 6.81
N ASN A 175 -16.57 -16.34 6.11
CA ASN A 175 -17.35 -17.50 5.65
C ASN A 175 -16.54 -18.81 5.55
N PHE A 176 -15.30 -18.83 6.07
CA PHE A 176 -14.59 -20.10 6.26
C PHE A 176 -15.05 -20.74 7.57
N PRO A 177 -15.21 -22.07 7.63
CA PRO A 177 -15.33 -22.76 8.91
C PRO A 177 -14.09 -22.48 9.77
N GLU A 178 -14.26 -21.98 11.00
CA GLU A 178 -13.14 -21.59 11.89
C GLU A 178 -12.12 -22.72 12.13
N SER A 179 -12.57 -23.98 12.05
CA SER A 179 -11.77 -25.18 12.27
C SER A 179 -11.14 -25.80 11.01
N SER A 180 -11.42 -25.29 9.80
CA SER A 180 -11.05 -26.00 8.56
C SER A 180 -9.78 -25.48 7.87
N VAL A 181 -9.14 -24.43 8.40
CA VAL A 181 -7.98 -23.81 7.73
C VAL A 181 -6.81 -23.61 8.69
N THR A 182 -5.69 -24.25 8.39
CA THR A 182 -4.46 -24.20 9.18
C THR A 182 -3.28 -23.68 8.36
N PHE A 183 -2.27 -23.12 9.02
CA PHE A 183 -1.06 -22.59 8.37
C PHE A 183 -0.13 -23.67 7.84
N ASP A 184 -0.13 -24.82 8.50
CA ASP A 184 0.69 -25.96 8.17
C ASP A 184 -0.18 -27.16 7.83
N ASN A 185 0.40 -28.06 7.04
CA ASN A 185 -0.22 -29.34 6.71
C ASN A 185 -0.39 -30.25 7.95
N ASN A 186 0.21 -29.87 9.07
CA ASN A 186 0.16 -30.61 10.33
C ASN A 186 -1.05 -30.21 11.20
N GLY A 187 -1.74 -29.12 10.86
CA GLY A 187 -2.97 -28.72 11.53
C GLY A 187 -2.78 -28.04 12.88
N GLU A 188 -1.55 -27.64 13.23
CA GLU A 188 -1.21 -27.23 14.60
C GLU A 188 -1.54 -25.76 14.88
N ARG A 189 -1.57 -24.94 13.84
CA ARG A 189 -1.84 -23.50 13.98
C ARG A 189 -3.04 -23.06 13.13
N PRO A 190 -4.15 -22.61 13.76
CA PRO A 190 -5.29 -22.09 13.03
C PRO A 190 -4.90 -20.84 12.24
N TYR A 191 -5.46 -20.70 11.05
CA TYR A 191 -5.21 -19.53 10.21
C TYR A 191 -5.91 -18.29 10.77
N PHE A 192 -7.16 -18.46 11.21
CA PHE A 192 -8.01 -17.40 11.76
C PHE A 192 -7.86 -17.29 13.28
N ASP A 193 -8.00 -16.06 13.78
CA ASP A 193 -8.07 -15.76 15.20
C ASP A 193 -9.54 -15.84 15.67
N GLU A 194 -9.77 -16.26 16.91
CA GLU A 194 -11.11 -16.22 17.50
C GLU A 194 -11.59 -14.76 17.63
N PRO A 195 -12.78 -14.40 17.09
CA PRO A 195 -13.26 -13.03 17.12
C PRO A 195 -13.76 -12.64 18.52
N THR A 196 -13.43 -11.43 18.94
CA THR A 196 -14.04 -10.75 20.09
C THR A 196 -15.48 -10.35 19.79
N GLU A 197 -16.27 -10.02 20.81
CA GLU A 197 -17.66 -9.59 20.62
C GLU A 197 -17.80 -8.35 19.72
N ASN A 198 -16.85 -7.41 19.79
CA ASN A 198 -16.81 -6.26 18.88
C ASN A 198 -16.55 -6.70 17.43
N GLU A 199 -15.60 -7.62 17.22
CA GLU A 199 -15.27 -8.14 15.89
C GLU A 199 -16.43 -8.96 15.30
N LYS A 200 -17.17 -9.71 16.13
CA LYS A 200 -18.40 -10.43 15.71
C LYS A 200 -19.49 -9.46 15.29
N ALA A 201 -19.76 -8.42 16.08
CA ALA A 201 -20.77 -7.41 15.75
C ALA A 201 -20.45 -6.72 14.41
N PHE A 202 -19.19 -6.35 14.19
CA PHE A 202 -18.76 -5.74 12.93
C PHE A 202 -18.77 -6.73 11.75
N LEU A 203 -18.46 -8.00 12.00
CA LEU A 203 -18.58 -9.03 10.97
C LEU A 203 -20.03 -9.15 10.47
N GLU A 204 -21.03 -9.06 11.36
CA GLU A 204 -22.44 -9.06 10.98
C GLU A 204 -22.82 -7.81 10.19
N GLU A 205 -22.28 -6.64 10.51
CA GLU A 205 -22.45 -5.44 9.68
C GLU A 205 -21.91 -5.63 8.26
N ILE A 206 -20.71 -6.21 8.13
CA ILE A 206 -20.13 -6.52 6.83
C ILE A 206 -21.03 -7.49 6.07
N LYS A 207 -21.48 -8.58 6.69
CA LYS A 207 -22.38 -9.56 6.04
C LYS A 207 -23.67 -8.91 5.56
N ASN A 208 -24.22 -7.97 6.32
CA ASN A 208 -25.44 -7.25 5.95
C ASN A 208 -25.29 -6.37 4.69
N ILE A 209 -24.07 -5.95 4.35
CA ILE A 209 -23.80 -5.19 3.13
C ILE A 209 -23.32 -6.05 1.96
N GLN A 210 -23.04 -7.34 2.18
CA GLN A 210 -22.61 -8.22 1.10
C GLN A 210 -23.70 -8.41 0.04
N GLY A 211 -23.26 -8.52 -1.22
CA GLY A 211 -24.15 -8.59 -2.38
C GLY A 211 -24.89 -7.28 -2.68
N LYS A 212 -24.67 -6.22 -1.90
CA LYS A 212 -25.23 -4.88 -2.14
C LYS A 212 -24.17 -3.99 -2.77
N LYS A 213 -24.62 -2.84 -3.27
CA LYS A 213 -23.74 -1.80 -3.79
C LYS A 213 -22.86 -1.26 -2.66
N HIS A 214 -21.55 -1.32 -2.84
CA HIS A 214 -20.59 -0.67 -1.94
C HIS A 214 -20.40 0.78 -2.38
N GLU A 215 -20.54 1.71 -1.44
CA GLU A 215 -20.13 3.09 -1.65
C GLU A 215 -18.66 3.19 -1.27
N GLY A 216 -17.79 3.19 -2.29
CA GLY A 216 -16.36 3.36 -2.11
C GLY A 216 -15.92 4.73 -2.55
N LYS A 217 -14.96 5.32 -1.85
CA LYS A 217 -14.20 6.46 -2.34
C LYS A 217 -12.72 6.18 -2.23
N PHE A 218 -11.91 6.76 -3.10
CA PHE A 218 -10.47 6.74 -2.93
C PHE A 218 -9.88 8.09 -3.37
N ALA A 219 -8.80 8.48 -2.71
CA ALA A 219 -8.04 9.64 -3.11
C ALA A 219 -6.88 9.23 -4.00
N VAL A 220 -6.67 9.96 -5.08
CA VAL A 220 -5.45 9.86 -5.89
C VAL A 220 -4.69 11.17 -5.83
N GLN A 221 -3.38 11.05 -5.77
CA GLN A 221 -2.50 12.19 -5.97
C GLN A 221 -2.11 12.23 -7.44
N ILE A 222 -2.38 13.31 -8.16
CA ILE A 222 -1.82 13.49 -9.51
C ILE A 222 -0.38 13.99 -9.38
N GLY A 223 0.50 13.62 -10.32
CA GLY A 223 1.91 14.03 -10.29
C GLY A 223 2.78 13.23 -9.32
N PHE A 224 2.33 12.07 -8.83
CA PHE A 224 3.16 11.18 -8.00
C PHE A 224 4.40 10.71 -8.79
N GLU A 225 4.21 10.46 -10.07
CA GLU A 225 5.23 10.05 -11.04
C GLU A 225 6.28 11.15 -11.23
N GLN A 226 5.88 12.43 -11.22
CA GLN A 226 6.81 13.55 -11.35
C GLN A 226 7.80 13.61 -10.18
N ARG A 227 7.36 13.28 -8.97
CA ARG A 227 8.24 13.19 -7.79
C ARG A 227 9.28 12.09 -7.97
N PHE A 228 8.84 10.93 -8.46
CA PHE A 228 9.74 9.82 -8.71
C PHE A 228 10.73 10.14 -9.84
N LEU A 229 10.28 10.72 -10.94
CA LEU A 229 11.16 11.20 -12.02
C LEU A 229 12.15 12.27 -11.53
N CYS A 230 11.74 13.16 -10.62
CA CYS A 230 12.64 14.10 -9.98
C CYS A 230 13.68 13.40 -9.10
N LYS A 231 13.29 12.37 -8.34
CA LYS A 231 14.24 11.52 -7.59
C LYS A 231 15.25 10.86 -8.53
N LEU A 232 14.80 10.25 -9.62
CA LEU A 232 15.68 9.64 -10.63
C LEU A 232 16.67 10.67 -11.19
N ARG A 233 16.17 11.81 -11.67
CA ARG A 233 17.03 12.87 -12.22
C ARG A 233 18.03 13.39 -11.19
N TRP A 234 17.61 13.58 -9.95
CA TRP A 234 18.46 14.13 -8.88
C TRP A 234 19.60 13.18 -8.49
N LEU A 235 19.33 11.86 -8.48
CA LEU A 235 20.27 10.85 -8.05
C LEU A 235 21.15 10.31 -9.18
N LEU A 236 20.58 10.14 -10.38
CA LEU A 236 21.27 9.59 -11.56
C LEU A 236 21.88 10.67 -12.45
N GLY A 237 21.29 11.88 -12.48
CA GLY A 237 21.79 12.99 -13.30
C GLY A 237 23.28 13.27 -13.08
N PRO A 238 23.75 13.45 -11.83
CA PRO A 238 25.18 13.66 -11.57
C PRO A 238 26.09 12.51 -12.02
N ILE A 239 25.57 11.28 -12.06
CA ILE A 239 26.33 10.08 -12.46
C ILE A 239 26.49 10.04 -13.98
N TYR A 240 25.42 10.26 -14.73
CA TYR A 240 25.40 10.08 -16.19
C TYR A 240 25.58 11.36 -17.00
N LEU A 241 25.21 12.51 -16.44
CA LEU A 241 25.16 13.81 -17.12
C LEU A 241 26.14 14.84 -16.52
N GLY A 242 26.91 14.44 -15.49
CA GLY A 242 27.85 15.29 -14.78
C GLY A 242 27.20 16.20 -13.72
N SER A 243 28.05 16.80 -12.86
CA SER A 243 27.64 17.57 -11.68
C SER A 243 26.77 18.80 -11.96
N ASN A 244 26.82 19.33 -13.18
CA ASN A 244 26.06 20.52 -13.61
C ASN A 244 24.60 20.19 -14.03
N SER A 245 24.20 18.92 -14.02
CA SER A 245 22.85 18.48 -14.44
C SER A 245 21.73 18.75 -13.42
N LEU A 246 22.09 19.22 -12.22
CA LEU A 246 21.16 19.51 -11.13
C LEU A 246 20.45 20.86 -11.34
N HIS A 247 19.19 20.82 -11.79
CA HIS A 247 18.35 22.02 -11.91
C HIS A 247 17.64 22.37 -10.60
N ARG A 248 17.56 23.67 -10.26
CA ARG A 248 16.81 24.19 -9.09
C ARG A 248 15.37 23.69 -9.05
N ASN A 249 14.70 23.58 -10.19
CA ASN A 249 13.29 23.18 -10.28
C ASN A 249 13.05 21.75 -9.78
N THR A 250 13.97 20.82 -10.03
CA THR A 250 13.87 19.42 -9.57
C THR A 250 13.90 19.33 -8.04
N ARG A 251 14.73 20.15 -7.40
CA ARG A 251 14.80 20.25 -5.94
C ARG A 251 13.52 20.85 -5.36
N GLN A 252 13.01 21.92 -5.97
CA GLN A 252 11.78 22.58 -5.52
C GLN A 252 10.58 21.62 -5.58
N ILE A 253 10.47 20.79 -6.61
CA ILE A 253 9.41 19.77 -6.71
C ILE A 253 9.53 18.75 -5.58
N LEU A 254 10.74 18.24 -5.30
CA LEU A 254 10.99 17.31 -4.19
C LEU A 254 10.71 17.96 -2.81
N GLU A 255 11.07 19.23 -2.60
CA GLU A 255 10.89 19.94 -1.32
C GLU A 255 9.44 20.36 -1.06
N THR A 256 8.73 20.85 -2.08
CA THR A 256 7.33 21.29 -1.95
C THR A 256 6.42 20.11 -1.62
N HIS A 257 6.76 18.93 -2.14
CA HIS A 257 5.88 17.77 -2.09
C HIS A 257 6.31 16.64 -1.13
N SER A 258 7.44 16.81 -0.41
CA SER A 258 7.93 15.87 0.62
C SER A 258 7.28 16.06 2.00
N GLY A 259 6.06 16.59 2.04
CA GLY A 259 5.22 16.63 3.24
C GLY A 259 5.37 17.87 4.14
N LYS A 260 6.24 18.84 3.83
CA LYS A 260 6.30 20.12 4.57
C LYS A 260 5.25 21.15 4.13
N LYS A 261 4.78 21.04 2.89
CA LYS A 261 3.67 21.82 2.31
C LYS A 261 2.94 20.92 1.31
N MET A 262 2.29 19.85 1.77
CA MET A 262 1.23 19.28 0.94
C MET A 262 0.13 20.34 0.88
N SER A 263 0.14 21.19 -0.15
CA SER A 263 -1.08 21.89 -0.54
C SER A 263 -2.09 20.81 -0.91
N THR A 264 -3.35 21.05 -0.59
CA THR A 264 -4.49 20.22 -0.98
C THR A 264 -4.70 20.22 -2.50
N GLU A 265 -3.89 20.97 -3.25
CA GLU A 265 -3.91 21.05 -4.70
C GLU A 265 -3.47 19.70 -5.31
N GLY A 266 -4.35 19.10 -6.11
CA GLY A 266 -4.07 17.86 -6.85
C GLY A 266 -4.48 16.55 -6.16
N LYS A 267 -5.21 16.62 -5.03
CA LYS A 267 -5.95 15.47 -4.49
C LYS A 267 -7.34 15.43 -5.12
N TYR A 268 -7.67 14.32 -5.76
CA TYR A 268 -9.01 14.11 -6.32
C TYR A 268 -9.66 12.93 -5.61
N MET A 269 -10.92 13.14 -5.23
CA MET A 269 -11.77 12.08 -4.67
C MET A 269 -12.51 11.41 -5.81
N VAL A 270 -12.32 10.11 -5.96
CA VAL A 270 -13.02 9.30 -6.96
C VAL A 270 -13.98 8.38 -6.21
N SER A 271 -15.24 8.36 -6.65
CA SER A 271 -16.24 7.42 -6.12
C SER A 271 -16.30 6.18 -6.99
N ILE A 272 -16.30 4.98 -6.38
CA ILE A 272 -16.49 3.71 -7.08
C ILE A 272 -17.89 3.18 -6.78
N PHE A 273 -18.60 2.78 -7.84
CA PHE A 273 -19.88 2.11 -7.78
C PHE A 273 -19.77 0.77 -8.52
N PRO A 274 -19.51 -0.36 -7.83
CA PRO A 274 -19.50 -1.66 -8.49
C PRO A 274 -20.93 -2.06 -8.88
N THR A 275 -21.19 -2.23 -10.18
CA THR A 275 -22.36 -2.93 -10.73
C THR A 275 -21.98 -4.34 -11.18
N SER A 276 -22.96 -5.23 -11.42
CA SER A 276 -22.77 -6.63 -11.82
C SER A 276 -21.89 -6.85 -13.06
N SER A 277 -21.63 -5.79 -13.81
CA SER A 277 -20.55 -5.65 -14.77
C SER A 277 -19.73 -4.43 -14.32
N THR A 278 -18.46 -4.64 -13.94
CA THR A 278 -17.60 -3.63 -13.31
C THR A 278 -17.32 -2.48 -14.28
N VAL A 279 -18.13 -1.42 -14.23
CA VAL A 279 -17.85 -0.13 -14.89
C VAL A 279 -17.39 0.85 -13.82
N LEU A 280 -16.13 1.28 -13.91
CA LEU A 280 -15.55 2.28 -13.02
C LEU A 280 -15.99 3.66 -13.54
N VAL A 281 -17.00 4.27 -12.89
CA VAL A 281 -17.43 5.64 -13.23
C VAL A 281 -16.52 6.63 -12.53
N LEU A 282 -15.60 7.23 -13.28
CA LEU A 282 -14.65 8.22 -12.78
C LEU A 282 -15.33 9.60 -12.72
N ASN A 283 -15.90 9.96 -11.57
CA ASN A 283 -16.30 11.34 -11.30
C ASN A 283 -15.12 12.07 -10.66
N ILE A 284 -14.43 12.91 -11.44
CA ILE A 284 -13.43 13.84 -10.92
C ILE A 284 -14.21 15.03 -10.35
N LEU A 285 -14.21 15.18 -9.02
CA LEU A 285 -14.74 16.35 -8.31
C LEU A 285 -13.70 17.47 -8.23
#